data_AF-A0A945SQE6-F1
#
_entry.id   AF-A0A945SQE6-F1
#
_cell.length_a   1.000
_cell.length_b   1.000
_cell.length_c   1.000
_cell.angle_alpha   90.00
_cell.angle_beta   90.00
_cell.angle_gamma   90.00
#
_symmetry.space_group_name_H-M   'P 1'
#
loop_
_entity.id
_entity.type
_entity.pdbx_description
1 polymer ?
#
loop_
_entity_poly.entity_id
_entity_poly.type
_entity_poly.pdbx_seq_one_letter_code
_entity_poly.pdbx_strand_id
1 'polypeptide(L)' 'DADRLVISESGLYTPEDLASMYDSGARCFLIGESLMRQDDVEAATRKLLDSQKQLRAAE' A
#
# COMPACT_ATOMS: atom_id res chain seq x y z
N ASP A 1 -17.32 5.48 -17.10
CA ASP A 1 -16.90 4.10 -16.81
C ASP A 1 -16.86 3.89 -15.30
N ALA A 2 -17.95 3.40 -14.72
CA ALA A 2 -18.14 3.32 -13.25
C ALA A 2 -17.68 1.98 -12.63
N ASP A 3 -17.17 1.03 -13.42
CA ASP A 3 -16.81 -0.33 -12.96
C ASP A 3 -15.31 -0.64 -13.03
N ARG A 4 -14.43 0.38 -12.97
CA ARG A 4 -12.98 0.15 -13.01
C ARG A 4 -12.39 0.25 -11.60
N LEU A 5 -11.75 -0.83 -11.15
CA LEU A 5 -10.90 -0.81 -9.97
C LEU A 5 -9.56 -0.18 -10.33
N VAL A 6 -9.24 0.96 -9.70
CA VAL A 6 -7.94 1.62 -9.86
C VAL A 6 -6.91 0.93 -8.97
N ILE A 7 -5.78 0.55 -9.57
CA ILE A 7 -4.65 -0.11 -8.90
C ILE A 7 -3.41 0.78 -9.04
N SER A 8 -2.78 1.13 -7.92
CA SER A 8 -1.47 1.81 -7.90
C SER A 8 -0.35 0.79 -7.84
N GLU A 9 0.63 0.87 -8.74
CA GLU A 9 1.65 -0.18 -8.93
C GLU A 9 3.11 0.23 -8.65
N SER A 10 3.39 1.54 -8.54
CA SER A 10 4.77 2.04 -8.40
C SER A 10 4.89 3.07 -7.27
N GLY A 11 6.10 3.25 -6.76
CA GLY A 11 6.39 4.20 -5.67
C GLY A 11 5.95 3.73 -4.28
N LEU A 12 5.78 2.43 -4.06
CA LEU A 12 5.24 1.87 -2.81
C LEU A 12 6.33 1.10 -2.04
N TYR A 13 6.97 1.76 -1.09
CA TYR A 13 8.08 1.19 -0.30
C TYR A 13 7.81 1.27 1.21
N THR A 14 7.04 2.27 1.63
CA THR A 14 6.79 2.60 3.03
C THR A 14 5.30 2.72 3.31
N PRO A 15 4.89 2.57 4.58
CA PRO A 15 3.51 2.81 5.00
C PRO A 15 3.00 4.21 4.64
N GLU A 16 3.89 5.22 4.64
CA GLU A 16 3.61 6.60 4.30
C GLU A 16 3.31 6.78 2.79
N ASP A 17 3.95 6.01 1.93
CA ASP A 17 3.65 5.99 0.48
C ASP A 17 2.20 5.51 0.25
N LEU A 18 1.78 4.46 0.96
CA LEU A 18 0.40 3.95 0.89
C LEU A 18 -0.61 4.96 1.40
N ALA A 19 -0.31 5.65 2.50
CA ALA A 19 -1.16 6.72 3.03
C ALA A 19 -1.32 7.85 2.01
N SER A 20 -0.21 8.33 1.45
CA SER A 20 -0.21 9.41 0.45
C SER A 20 -1.01 9.05 -0.81
N MET A 21 -0.90 7.80 -1.27
CA MET A 21 -1.66 7.32 -2.43
C MET A 21 -3.15 7.12 -2.09
N TYR A 22 -3.46 6.70 -0.86
CA TYR A 22 -4.84 6.63 -0.37
C TYR A 22 -5.51 8.00 -0.35
N ASP A 23 -4.80 9.01 0.17
CA ASP A 23 -5.26 10.41 0.17
C ASP A 23 -5.46 10.95 -1.26
N SER A 24 -4.67 10.44 -2.21
CA SER A 24 -4.80 10.74 -3.65
C SER A 24 -5.92 9.94 -4.35
N GLY A 25 -6.68 9.11 -3.62
CA GLY A 25 -7.83 8.36 -4.12
C GLY A 25 -7.56 6.90 -4.51
N ALA A 26 -6.33 6.40 -4.36
CA ALA A 26 -6.04 4.99 -4.59
C ALA A 26 -6.69 4.13 -3.50
N ARG A 27 -7.23 2.97 -3.88
CA ARG A 27 -7.86 2.01 -2.97
C ARG A 27 -7.34 0.59 -3.12
N CYS A 28 -6.53 0.33 -4.14
CA CYS A 28 -5.90 -0.95 -4.41
C CYS A 28 -4.45 -0.74 -4.84
N PHE A 29 -3.57 -1.65 -4.43
CA PHE A 29 -2.13 -1.54 -4.58
C PHE A 29 -1.56 -2.85 -5.09
N LEU A 30 -0.63 -2.78 -6.04
CA LEU A 30 0.15 -3.91 -6.53
C LEU A 30 1.62 -3.65 -6.22
N ILE A 31 2.24 -4.52 -5.43
CA ILE A 31 3.59 -4.31 -4.90
C ILE A 31 4.39 -5.59 -5.12
N GLY A 32 5.47 -5.48 -5.90
CA GLY A 32 6.32 -6.61 -6.28
C GLY A 32 7.76 -6.38 -5.83
N GLU A 33 8.51 -5.62 -6.61
CA GLU A 33 9.97 -5.48 -6.49
C GLU A 33 10.46 -5.11 -5.08
N SER A 34 9.80 -4.15 -4.42
CA SER A 34 10.18 -3.70 -3.07
C SER A 34 10.02 -4.80 -2.01
N LEU A 35 8.98 -5.64 -2.13
CA LEU A 35 8.74 -6.79 -1.25
C LEU A 35 9.64 -7.98 -1.61
N MET A 36 9.81 -8.29 -2.89
CA MET A 36 10.57 -9.45 -3.36
C MET A 36 12.09 -9.35 -3.12
N ARG A 37 12.60 -8.15 -2.83
CA ARG A 37 14.00 -7.93 -2.42
C ARG A 37 14.25 -8.17 -0.92
N GLN A 38 13.21 -8.39 -0.12
CA GLN A 38 13.36 -8.57 1.32
C GLN A 38 13.62 -10.04 1.64
N ASP A 39 14.51 -10.29 2.60
CA ASP A 39 14.77 -11.65 3.10
C ASP A 39 13.52 -12.25 3.77
N ASP A 40 12.73 -11.40 4.45
CA ASP A 40 11.46 -11.75 5.08
C ASP A 40 10.31 -10.94 4.46
N VAL A 41 9.66 -11.54 3.47
CA VAL A 41 8.52 -10.96 2.75
C VAL A 41 7.31 -10.78 3.67
N GLU A 42 7.11 -11.68 4.64
CA GLU A 42 5.97 -11.59 5.58
C GLU A 42 6.14 -10.37 6.48
N ALA A 43 7.31 -10.23 7.13
CA ALA A 43 7.60 -9.09 7.99
C ALA A 43 7.55 -7.76 7.22
N ALA A 44 8.10 -7.74 6.00
CA ALA A 44 8.03 -6.56 5.14
C ALA A 44 6.59 -6.18 4.79
N THR A 45 5.75 -7.15 4.45
CA THR A 45 4.33 -6.93 4.15
C THR A 45 3.58 -6.42 5.39
N ARG A 46 3.84 -7.00 6.57
CA ARG A 46 3.23 -6.54 7.83
C ARG A 46 3.59 -5.09 8.14
N LYS A 47 4.89 -4.75 8.05
CA LYS A 47 5.38 -3.38 8.23
C LYS A 47 4.68 -2.43 7.27
N LEU A 48 4.59 -2.80 6.00
CA LEU A 48 4.01 -1.98 4.94
C LEU A 48 2.51 -1.69 5.19
N LEU A 49 1.79 -2.65 5.77
CA LEU A 49 0.36 -2.52 6.10
C LEU A 49 0.09 -1.81 7.45
N ASP A 50 1.10 -1.49 8.26
CA ASP A 50 0.86 -0.88 9.57
C ASP A 50 0.26 0.53 9.49
N SER A 51 0.42 1.29 8.39
CA SER A 51 -0.29 2.57 8.19
C SER A 51 -1.79 2.40 7.96
N GLN A 52 -2.24 1.27 7.39
CA GLN A 52 -3.67 1.02 7.17
C GLN A 52 -4.46 0.92 8.48
N LYS A 53 -3.81 0.46 9.56
CA LYS A 53 -4.42 0.47 10.91
C LYS A 53 -4.62 1.88 11.44
N GLN A 54 -3.72 2.81 11.08
CA GLN A 54 -3.81 4.21 11.49
C GLN A 54 -4.86 4.96 10.68
N LEU A 55 -4.96 4.71 9.37
CA LEU A 55 -6.01 5.31 8.52
C LEU A 55 -7.42 4.86 8.92
N ARG A 56 -7.64 3.56 9.16
CA ARG A 56 -8.95 3.02 9.57
C ARG A 56 -9.38 3.41 10.99
N ALA A 57 -8.44 3.81 11.84
CA ALA A 57 -8.75 4.32 13.19
C ALA A 57 -9.18 5.80 13.18
N ALA A 58 -8.98 6.50 12.05
CA ALA A 58 -9.37 7.90 11.86
C ALA A 58 -10.71 8.07 11.11
N GLU A 59 -11.34 6.95 10.69
CA GLU A 59 -12.70 6.87 10.13
C GLU A 59 -13.71 6.46 11.22
#